data_AF-A0A178MF67-F1
#
_entry.id   AF-A0A178MF67-F1
#
_cell.length_a   1.000
_cell.length_b   1.000
_cell.length_c   1.000
_cell.angle_alpha   90.00
_cell.angle_beta   90.00
_cell.angle_gamma   90.00
#
_symmetry.space_group_name_H-M   'P 1'
#
loop_
_entity.id
_entity.type
_entity.pdbx_description
1 polymer ?
#
loop_
_entity_poly.entity_id
_entity_poly.type
_entity_poly.pdbx_seq_one_letter_code
_entity_poly.pdbx_strand_id
1 'polypeptide(L)'
;MSSEIDVAATLAALRAEVRAQRAALPAAEPTPAERELQRLVEELEYTRVVSAHWPLEGRNLLEQAIALVNKVVRRYLRWYINPIVEQQNAFNDTATLAIRLLVAENAALRAELAELRAQLQQSPPS
;
A
#
# COMPACT_ATOMS: atom_id res chain seq x y z
N MET A 1 -38.89 -4.48 -11.16
CA MET A 1 -38.06 -5.67 -11.47
C MET A 1 -36.61 -5.21 -11.41
N SER A 2 -36.00 -5.27 -10.23
CA SER A 2 -34.63 -4.82 -10.03
C SER A 2 -33.70 -5.88 -10.59
N SER A 3 -32.98 -5.54 -11.67
CA SER A 3 -31.89 -6.36 -12.18
C SER A 3 -30.82 -6.40 -11.09
N GLU A 4 -30.77 -7.50 -10.33
CA GLU A 4 -29.62 -7.82 -9.49
C GLU A 4 -28.41 -7.86 -10.44
N ILE A 5 -27.55 -6.86 -10.35
CA ILE A 5 -26.30 -6.83 -11.10
C ILE A 5 -25.55 -8.07 -10.63
N ASP A 6 -25.41 -9.08 -11.50
CA ASP A 6 -24.60 -10.25 -11.20
C ASP A 6 -23.14 -9.81 -11.18
N VAL A 7 -22.71 -9.40 -9.99
CA VAL A 7 -21.36 -8.91 -9.71
C VAL A 7 -20.33 -9.98 -10.06
N ALA A 8 -20.67 -11.27 -9.91
CA ALA A 8 -19.77 -12.36 -10.23
C ALA A 8 -19.56 -12.49 -11.74
N ALA A 9 -20.63 -12.41 -12.53
CA ALA A 9 -20.55 -12.39 -13.99
C ALA A 9 -19.81 -11.14 -14.50
N THR A 10 -20.07 -9.97 -13.90
CA THR A 10 -19.43 -8.71 -14.26
C THR A 10 -17.93 -8.74 -13.98
N LEU A 11 -17.51 -9.26 -12.82
CA LEU A 11 -16.09 -9.43 -12.48
C LEU A 11 -15.40 -10.47 -13.34
N ALA A 12 -16.10 -11.55 -13.73
CA ALA A 12 -15.56 -12.56 -14.63
C ALA A 12 -15.30 -11.99 -16.03
N ALA A 13 -16.24 -11.21 -16.55
CA ALA A 13 -16.10 -10.50 -17.83
C ALA A 13 -14.95 -9.49 -17.78
N LEU A 14 -14.86 -8.69 -16.71
CA LEU A 14 -13.76 -7.72 -16.54
C LEU A 14 -12.39 -8.40 -16.49
N ARG A 15 -12.27 -9.54 -15.79
CA ARG A 15 -11.02 -10.32 -15.72
C ARG A 15 -10.64 -10.96 -17.06
N ALA A 16 -11.62 -11.29 -17.90
CA ALA A 16 -11.35 -11.81 -19.25
C ALA A 16 -10.83 -10.68 -20.15
N GLU A 17 -11.47 -9.52 -20.10
CA GLU A 17 -11.08 -8.33 -20.87
C GLU A 17 -9.67 -7.86 -20.51
N VAL A 18 -9.37 -7.71 -19.22
CA VAL A 18 -8.04 -7.30 -18.74
C VAL A 18 -6.94 -8.28 -19.17
N ARG A 19 -7.24 -9.58 -19.26
CA ARG A 19 -6.28 -10.60 -19.75
C ARG A 19 -6.06 -10.50 -21.25
N ALA A 20 -7.12 -10.27 -22.03
CA ALA A 20 -7.02 -10.05 -23.47
C ALA A 20 -6.22 -8.78 -23.78
N GLN A 21 -6.48 -7.70 -23.04
CA GLN A 21 -5.73 -6.44 -23.17
C GLN A 21 -4.26 -6.60 -22.79
N ARG A 22 -3.96 -7.31 -21.69
CA ARG A 22 -2.57 -7.64 -21.31
C ARG A 22 -1.83 -8.51 -22.32
N ALA A 23 -2.54 -9.39 -23.02
CA ALA A 23 -1.95 -10.22 -24.08
C ALA A 23 -1.73 -9.43 -25.38
N ALA A 24 -2.51 -8.38 -25.61
CA ALA A 24 -2.40 -7.50 -26.78
C ALA A 24 -1.31 -6.42 -26.63
N LEU A 25 -0.96 -6.01 -25.41
CA LEU A 25 0.21 -5.17 -25.19
C LEU A 25 1.49 -6.01 -25.38
N PRO A 26 2.48 -5.54 -26.16
CA PRO A 26 3.79 -6.17 -26.17
C PRO A 26 4.34 -6.17 -24.74
N ALA A 27 4.57 -7.35 -24.19
CA ALA A 27 5.14 -7.52 -22.86
C ALA A 27 6.59 -7.02 -22.87
N ALA A 28 6.77 -5.70 -22.75
CA ALA A 28 8.04 -5.14 -22.37
C ALA A 28 8.37 -5.75 -21.01
N GLU A 29 9.43 -6.56 -20.94
CA GLU A 29 9.84 -7.14 -19.67
C GLU A 29 10.04 -6.01 -18.65
N PRO A 30 9.45 -6.13 -17.45
CA PRO A 30 9.58 -5.10 -16.44
C PRO A 30 11.05 -4.88 -16.15
N THR A 31 11.46 -3.62 -16.31
CA THR A 31 12.83 -3.19 -16.08
C THR A 31 13.27 -3.57 -14.66
N PRO A 32 14.56 -3.79 -14.40
CA PRO A 32 15.04 -4.12 -13.05
C PRO A 32 14.55 -3.15 -11.97
N ALA A 33 14.42 -1.86 -12.32
CA ALA A 33 13.90 -0.82 -11.45
C ALA A 33 12.39 -0.98 -11.13
N GLU A 34 11.58 -1.47 -12.08
CA GLU A 34 10.14 -1.73 -11.87
C GLU A 34 9.92 -2.93 -10.96
N ARG A 35 10.72 -3.98 -11.11
CA ARG A 35 10.69 -5.14 -10.22
C ARG A 35 11.10 -4.77 -8.80
N GLU A 36 12.10 -3.92 -8.65
CA GLU A 36 12.53 -3.43 -7.34
C GLU A 36 11.48 -2.52 -6.70
N LEU A 37 10.85 -1.63 -7.49
CA LEU A 37 9.76 -0.78 -7.02
C LEU A 37 8.55 -1.60 -6.55
N GLN A 38 8.21 -2.68 -7.25
CA GLN A 38 7.17 -3.62 -6.81
C GLN A 38 7.51 -4.28 -5.48
N ARG A 39 8.75 -4.74 -5.29
CA ARG A 39 9.20 -5.31 -4.01
C ARG A 39 9.12 -4.31 -2.88
N LEU A 40 9.55 -3.07 -3.10
CA LEU A 40 9.52 -2.02 -2.08
C LEU A 40 8.07 -1.64 -1.68
N VAL A 41 7.13 -1.69 -2.62
CA VAL A 41 5.71 -1.46 -2.34
C VAL A 41 5.10 -2.61 -1.52
N GLU A 42 5.50 -3.86 -1.78
CA GLU A 42 5.09 -5.02 -0.99
C GLU A 42 5.68 -4.99 0.44
N GLU A 43 6.94 -4.58 0.57
CA GLU A 43 7.63 -4.49 1.87
C GLU A 43 7.01 -3.41 2.78
N LEU A 44 6.46 -2.34 2.19
CA LEU A 44 5.80 -1.25 2.92
C LEU A 44 4.57 -1.70 3.71
N GLU A 45 3.91 -2.79 3.32
CA GLU A 45 2.72 -3.31 4.02
C GLU A 45 3.05 -3.97 5.37
N TYR A 46 4.30 -4.44 5.56
CA TYR A 46 4.69 -5.20 6.76
C TYR A 46 5.01 -4.33 7.98
N THR A 47 5.46 -3.09 7.80
CA THR A 47 5.93 -2.22 8.89
C THR A 47 4.79 -1.42 9.55
N ARG A 48 3.54 -1.63 9.10
CA ARG A 48 2.38 -0.77 9.42
C ARG A 48 1.84 -0.91 10.85
N VAL A 49 2.22 -1.93 11.62
CA VAL A 49 1.55 -2.21 12.91
C VAL A 49 2.56 -2.37 14.06
N VAL A 50 2.71 -1.30 14.85
CA VAL A 50 3.39 -1.34 16.15
C VAL A 50 2.35 -1.61 17.24
N SER A 51 2.40 -2.79 17.86
CA SER A 51 1.55 -3.15 19.00
C SER A 51 2.29 -3.01 20.33
N ALA A 52 1.77 -2.16 21.23
CA ALA A 52 2.35 -1.86 22.55
C ALA A 52 1.53 -2.47 23.70
N HIS A 53 1.65 -3.78 23.95
CA HIS A 53 0.95 -4.44 25.06
C HIS A 53 1.90 -5.19 26.00
N TRP A 54 2.00 -4.76 27.27
CA TRP A 54 2.78 -5.48 28.30
C TRP A 54 2.08 -5.49 29.68
N PRO A 55 1.54 -6.61 30.19
CA PRO A 55 0.89 -6.63 31.50
C PRO A 55 1.92 -6.76 32.65
N LEU A 56 1.61 -6.18 33.81
CA LEU A 56 2.40 -6.31 35.05
C LEU A 56 1.42 -6.58 36.20
N GLU A 57 1.54 -7.73 36.86
CA GLU A 57 0.76 -8.16 38.05
C GLU A 57 1.46 -7.73 39.35
N GLY A 58 0.69 -7.46 40.42
CA GLY A 58 1.22 -7.15 41.77
C GLY A 58 0.28 -7.63 42.90
N ARG A 59 0.87 -8.23 43.94
CA ARG A 59 0.34 -8.92 45.14
C ARG A 59 0.50 -8.18 46.52
N ASN A 60 1.17 -7.03 46.70
CA ASN A 60 1.37 -6.34 48.03
C ASN A 60 0.99 -4.82 48.12
N LEU A 61 0.96 -4.17 49.30
CA LEU A 61 0.63 -2.74 49.49
C LEU A 61 1.66 -1.76 48.91
N LEU A 62 2.96 -2.05 49.06
CA LEU A 62 4.02 -1.32 48.35
C LEU A 62 3.90 -1.56 46.83
N GLU A 63 3.44 -2.74 46.45
CA GLU A 63 3.07 -3.06 45.07
C GLU A 63 1.77 -2.38 44.64
N GLN A 64 0.86 -1.95 45.52
CA GLN A 64 -0.29 -1.12 45.16
C GLN A 64 0.16 0.29 44.80
N ALA A 65 1.11 0.87 45.53
CA ALA A 65 1.72 2.15 45.17
C ALA A 65 2.47 2.05 43.84
N ILE A 66 3.27 1.00 43.66
CA ILE A 66 3.95 0.70 42.38
C ILE A 66 2.93 0.42 41.26
N ALA A 67 1.82 -0.28 41.56
CA ALA A 67 0.76 -0.54 40.60
C ALA A 67 0.00 0.73 40.22
N LEU A 68 -0.19 1.66 41.16
CA LEU A 68 -0.76 2.97 40.89
C LEU A 68 0.14 3.77 39.94
N VAL A 69 1.45 3.83 40.23
CA VAL A 69 2.45 4.47 39.36
C VAL A 69 2.47 3.78 37.99
N ASN A 70 2.52 2.46 37.93
CA ASN A 70 2.47 1.70 36.68
C ASN A 70 1.17 1.92 35.91
N LYS A 71 0.03 2.11 36.59
CA LYS A 71 -1.25 2.42 35.97
C LYS A 71 -1.26 3.82 35.35
N VAL A 72 -0.67 4.81 36.04
CA VAL A 72 -0.52 6.18 35.54
C VAL A 72 0.46 6.21 34.37
N VAL A 73 1.63 5.59 34.51
CA VAL A 73 2.63 5.47 33.42
C VAL A 73 2.03 4.75 32.22
N ARG A 74 1.28 3.66 32.41
CA ARG A 74 0.60 2.95 31.33
C ARG A 74 -0.48 3.79 30.67
N ARG A 75 -1.26 4.56 31.45
CA ARG A 75 -2.26 5.47 30.90
C ARG A 75 -1.60 6.61 30.12
N TYR A 76 -0.52 7.17 30.65
CA TYR A 76 0.25 8.25 30.03
C TYR A 76 0.95 7.79 28.76
N LEU A 77 1.67 6.67 28.79
CA LEU A 77 2.30 6.07 27.62
C LEU A 77 1.26 5.70 26.57
N ARG A 78 0.12 5.12 26.94
CA ARG A 78 -0.98 4.87 26.00
C ARG A 78 -1.50 6.17 25.40
N TRP A 79 -1.67 7.22 26.20
CA TRP A 79 -2.17 8.50 25.72
C TRP A 79 -1.17 9.27 24.86
N TYR A 80 0.14 9.11 25.10
CA TYR A 80 1.19 9.81 24.38
C TYR A 80 1.63 9.05 23.11
N ILE A 81 1.75 7.72 23.19
CA ILE A 81 2.19 6.88 22.06
C ILE A 81 1.07 6.71 21.05
N ASN A 82 -0.19 6.48 21.47
CA ASN A 82 -1.29 6.26 20.53
C ASN A 82 -1.43 7.38 19.48
N PRO A 83 -1.50 8.68 19.82
CA PRO A 83 -1.63 9.72 18.81
C PRO A 83 -0.40 9.83 17.90
N ILE A 84 0.79 9.47 18.38
CA ILE A 84 2.01 9.43 17.56
C ILE A 84 1.95 8.27 16.57
N VAL A 85 1.50 7.09 17.01
CA VAL A 85 1.32 5.91 16.14
C VAL A 85 0.19 6.14 15.15
N GLU A 86 -0.92 6.73 15.57
CA GLU A 86 -2.04 7.10 14.70
C GLU A 86 -1.60 8.11 13.63
N GLN A 87 -0.79 9.11 13.99
CA GLN A 87 -0.22 10.06 13.03
C GLN A 87 0.75 9.38 12.05
N GLN A 88 1.62 8.50 12.54
CA GLN A 88 2.54 7.75 11.67
C GLN A 88 1.80 6.81 10.72
N ASN A 89 0.76 6.13 11.20
CA ASN A 89 -0.06 5.27 10.37
C ASN A 89 -0.81 6.07 9.30
N ALA A 90 -1.41 7.20 9.67
CA ALA A 90 -2.08 8.09 8.70
C ALA A 90 -1.10 8.65 7.64
N PHE A 91 0.11 9.01 8.06
CA PHE A 91 1.17 9.42 7.14
C PHE A 91 1.59 8.29 6.21
N ASN A 92 1.86 7.10 6.75
CA ASN A 92 2.25 5.93 5.97
C ASN A 92 1.18 5.55 4.95
N ASP A 93 -0.11 5.62 5.33
CA ASP A 93 -1.23 5.34 4.43
C ASP A 93 -1.27 6.33 3.26
N THR A 94 -1.11 7.62 3.56
CA THR A 94 -1.11 8.69 2.55
C THR A 94 0.10 8.59 1.63
N ALA A 95 1.28 8.32 2.21
CA ALA A 95 2.52 8.15 1.47
C ALA A 95 2.45 6.92 0.55
N THR A 96 1.89 5.80 1.04
CA THR A 96 1.67 4.59 0.23
C THR A 96 0.80 4.89 -0.98
N LEU A 97 -0.32 5.59 -0.78
CA LEU A 97 -1.23 5.97 -1.86
C LEU A 97 -0.56 6.89 -2.87
N ALA A 98 0.17 7.91 -2.40
CA ALA A 98 0.91 8.83 -3.25
C ALA A 98 1.96 8.10 -4.11
N ILE A 99 2.74 7.19 -3.50
CA ILE A 99 3.73 6.38 -4.22
C ILE A 99 3.04 5.52 -5.28
N ARG A 100 1.94 4.82 -4.94
CA ARG A 100 1.19 4.01 -5.90
C ARG A 100 0.70 4.82 -7.10
N LEU A 101 0.18 6.02 -6.87
CA LEU A 101 -0.23 6.93 -7.95
C LEU A 101 0.96 7.36 -8.81
N LEU A 102 2.09 7.72 -8.20
CA LEU A 102 3.30 8.07 -8.95
C LEU A 102 3.81 6.90 -9.81
N VAL A 103 3.77 5.67 -9.29
CA VAL A 103 4.15 4.47 -10.06
C VAL A 103 3.22 4.30 -11.27
N ALA A 104 1.90 4.44 -11.07
CA ALA A 104 0.91 4.29 -12.14
C ALA A 104 1.11 5.35 -13.24
N GLU A 105 1.26 6.62 -12.87
CA GLU A 105 1.52 7.72 -13.81
C GLU A 105 2.86 7.53 -14.54
N ASN A 106 3.91 7.08 -13.84
CA ASN A 106 5.19 6.82 -14.49
C ASN A 106 5.10 5.69 -15.52
N ALA A 107 4.34 4.64 -15.22
CA ALA A 107 4.09 3.55 -16.15
C ALA A 107 3.31 4.02 -17.40
N ALA A 108 2.30 4.88 -17.21
CA ALA A 108 1.53 5.48 -18.30
C ALA A 108 2.42 6.33 -19.23
N LEU A 109 3.21 7.25 -18.66
CA LEU A 109 4.15 8.09 -19.41
C LEU A 109 5.20 7.25 -20.17
N ARG A 110 5.68 6.15 -19.58
CA ARG A 110 6.61 5.24 -20.27
C ARG A 110 5.95 4.53 -21.45
N ALA A 111 4.70 4.12 -21.32
CA ALA A 111 3.95 3.51 -22.41
C ALA A 111 3.76 4.50 -23.58
N GLU A 112 3.39 5.75 -23.28
CA GLU A 112 3.28 6.81 -24.29
C GLU A 112 4.62 7.08 -25.00
N LEU A 113 5.72 7.15 -24.24
CA LEU A 113 7.05 7.33 -24.83
C LEU A 113 7.48 6.13 -25.70
N ALA A 114 7.12 4.91 -25.31
CA ALA A 114 7.40 3.72 -26.11
C ALA A 114 6.61 3.75 -27.43
N GLU A 115 5.34 4.15 -27.38
CA GLU A 115 4.49 4.30 -28.56
C GLU A 115 5.04 5.39 -29.51
N LEU A 116 5.35 6.58 -28.99
CA LEU A 116 5.93 7.67 -29.78
C LEU A 116 7.26 7.27 -30.43
N ARG A 117 8.12 6.54 -29.71
CA ARG A 117 9.37 6.01 -30.26
C ARG A 117 9.11 5.01 -31.38
N ALA A 118 8.12 4.13 -31.24
CA ALA A 118 7.75 3.19 -32.29
C ALA A 118 7.22 3.91 -33.54
N GLN A 119 6.40 4.96 -33.37
CA GLN A 119 5.89 5.78 -34.49
C GLN A 119 7.03 6.50 -35.23
N LEU A 120 7.99 7.08 -34.50
CA LEU A 120 9.17 7.73 -35.10
C LEU A 120 10.07 6.76 -35.85
N GLN A 121 10.21 5.52 -35.38
CA GLN A 121 10.97 4.48 -36.07
C GLN A 121 10.27 3.95 -37.33
N GLN A 122 8.93 4.05 -37.38
CA GLN A 122 8.12 3.63 -38.52
C GLN A 122 7.98 4.70 -39.61
N SER A 123 8.27 5.98 -39.30
CA SER A 123 8.39 7.06 -40.30
C SER A 123 9.82 7.08 -40.86
N PRO A 124 10.06 6.60 -42.09
CA PRO A 124 11.39 6.68 -42.68
C PRO A 124 11.74 8.14 -43.01
N PRO A 125 13.03 8.53 -42.97
CA PRO A 125 13.45 9.84 -43.44
C PRO A 125 13.18 9.94 -44.94
N SER A 126 12.29 10.85 -45.32
CA SER A 126 12.05 11.29 -46.70
C SER A 126 13.13 12.25 -47.19
#